data_AF-A0A7S2G7F8-F1
#
_entry.id   AF-A0A7S2G7F8-F1
#
_cell.length_a   1.000
_cell.length_b   1.000
_cell.length_c   1.000
_cell.angle_alpha   90.00
_cell.angle_beta   90.00
_cell.angle_gamma   90.00
#
_symmetry.space_group_name_H-M   'P 1'
#
loop_
_entity.id
_entity.type
_entity.pdbx_description
1 polymer ?
#
loop_
_entity_poly.entity_id
_entity_poly.type
_entity_poly.pdbx_seq_one_letter_code
_entity_poly.pdbx_strand_id
1 'polypeptide(L)'
;EVLAADMLVYATGYASMHEFVRGVVGDDSAEAVGPVWGYGSGTAKDPGPYLGELRNMWKPTRVPGLWFMGGNLAQARHYSRLVALQLAARYDEQPTPVYAPEHSL
;
A
#
# COMPACT_ATOMS: atom_id res chain seq x y z
N GLU A 1 -14.41 0.85 -34.85
CA GLU A 1 -13.63 0.29 -35.99
C GLU A 1 -12.83 -0.90 -35.48
N VAL A 2 -12.70 -1.95 -36.29
CA VAL A 2 -11.97 -3.18 -35.93
C VAL A 2 -10.61 -3.16 -36.63
N LEU A 3 -9.53 -3.33 -35.88
CA LEU A 3 -8.17 -3.44 -36.41
C LEU A 3 -7.74 -4.91 -36.46
N ALA A 4 -7.25 -5.37 -37.61
CA ALA A 4 -6.64 -6.69 -37.73
C ALA A 4 -5.28 -6.69 -36.99
N ALA A 5 -5.05 -7.69 -36.15
CA ALA A 5 -3.80 -7.87 -35.41
C ALA A 5 -3.51 -9.36 -35.21
N ASP A 6 -2.23 -9.74 -35.33
CA ASP A 6 -1.77 -11.11 -35.06
C ASP A 6 -1.60 -11.39 -33.56
N MET A 7 -1.42 -10.34 -32.75
CA MET A 7 -1.25 -10.41 -31.30
C MET A 7 -1.77 -9.15 -30.61
N LEU A 8 -2.33 -9.34 -29.42
CA LEU A 8 -2.77 -8.28 -28.53
C LEU A 8 -2.06 -8.42 -27.18
N VAL A 9 -1.38 -7.36 -26.74
CA VAL A 9 -0.71 -7.31 -25.43
C VAL A 9 -1.48 -6.37 -24.51
N TYR A 10 -2.01 -6.91 -23.41
CA TYR A 10 -2.68 -6.12 -22.37
C TYR A 10 -1.66 -5.58 -21.36
N ALA A 11 -1.42 -4.27 -21.40
CA ALA A 11 -0.55 -3.54 -20.48
C ALA A 11 -1.30 -2.36 -19.81
N THR A 12 -2.57 -2.57 -19.45
CA THR A 12 -3.50 -1.51 -18.98
C THR A 12 -3.33 -1.15 -17.50
N GLY A 13 -2.48 -1.87 -16.76
CA GLY A 13 -2.22 -1.67 -15.34
C GLY A 13 -2.82 -2.76 -14.45
N TYR A 14 -2.82 -2.52 -13.15
CA TYR A 14 -3.28 -3.45 -12.12
C TYR A 14 -4.56 -2.93 -11.44
N ALA A 15 -5.38 -3.85 -10.94
CA ALA A 15 -6.45 -3.50 -10.01
C ALA A 15 -5.88 -2.92 -8.70
N SER A 16 -6.72 -2.24 -7.92
CA SER A 16 -6.29 -1.67 -6.65
C SER A 16 -5.95 -2.79 -5.65
N MET A 17 -4.94 -2.56 -4.80
CA MET A 17 -4.63 -3.50 -3.71
C MET A 17 -5.75 -3.59 -2.68
N HIS A 18 -6.58 -2.55 -2.56
CA HIS A 18 -7.77 -2.55 -1.72
C HIS A 18 -8.80 -3.58 -2.19
N GLU A 19 -9.08 -3.65 -3.49
CA GLU A 19 -9.98 -4.67 -4.06
C GLU A 19 -9.38 -6.07 -3.93
N PHE A 20 -8.06 -6.21 -4.01
CA PHE A 20 -7.40 -7.48 -3.74
C PHE A 20 -7.61 -7.95 -2.29
N VAL A 21 -7.47 -7.07 -1.30
CA VAL A 21 -7.77 -7.41 0.11
C VAL A 21 -9.23 -7.81 0.26
N ARG A 22 -10.16 -7.10 -0.39
CA ARG A 22 -11.58 -7.43 -0.36
C ARG A 22 -11.84 -8.86 -0.80
N GLY A 23 -11.24 -9.27 -1.92
CA GLY A 23 -11.42 -10.63 -2.46
C GLY A 23 -10.73 -11.75 -1.67
N VAL A 24 -9.67 -11.45 -0.92
CA VAL A 24 -8.87 -12.48 -0.22
C VAL A 24 -9.16 -12.54 1.28
N VAL A 25 -9.29 -11.39 1.94
CA VAL A 25 -9.43 -11.27 3.40
C VAL A 25 -10.87 -10.93 3.81
N GLY A 26 -11.58 -10.18 2.96
CA GLY A 26 -12.98 -9.82 3.16
C GLY A 26 -13.22 -8.32 3.24
N ASP A 27 -14.50 -7.95 3.16
CA ASP A 27 -14.96 -6.56 3.11
C ASP A 27 -14.50 -5.74 4.32
N ASP A 28 -14.67 -6.26 5.54
CA ASP A 28 -14.33 -5.55 6.77
C ASP A 28 -12.84 -5.16 6.81
N SER A 29 -11.96 -6.05 6.34
CA SER A 29 -10.52 -5.78 6.28
C SER A 29 -10.17 -4.77 5.18
N ALA A 30 -10.87 -4.81 4.06
CA ALA A 30 -10.70 -3.83 2.98
C ALA A 30 -11.10 -2.42 3.47
N GLU A 31 -12.26 -2.29 4.09
CA GLU A 31 -12.72 -1.01 4.66
C GLU A 31 -11.78 -0.51 5.77
N ALA A 32 -11.37 -1.40 6.67
CA ALA A 32 -10.48 -1.03 7.77
C ALA A 32 -9.11 -0.56 7.28
N VAL A 33 -8.53 -1.22 6.25
CA VAL A 33 -7.22 -0.83 5.72
C VAL A 33 -7.27 0.48 4.94
N GLY A 34 -8.37 0.73 4.23
CA GLY A 34 -8.56 1.92 3.41
C GLY A 34 -7.66 1.95 2.17
N PRO A 35 -7.47 3.13 1.55
CA PRO A 35 -6.71 3.24 0.31
C PRO A 35 -5.22 2.92 0.49
N VAL A 36 -4.67 2.19 -0.48
CA VAL A 36 -3.26 1.80 -0.58
C VAL A 36 -2.63 2.59 -1.73
N TRP A 37 -1.41 3.11 -1.54
CA TRP A 37 -0.76 4.12 -2.41
C TRP A 37 -1.37 5.52 -2.32
N GLY A 38 -0.65 6.50 -2.87
CA GLY A 38 -0.96 7.92 -2.80
C GLY A 38 -0.16 8.62 -1.70
N TYR A 39 0.20 9.88 -1.94
CA TYR A 39 0.97 10.72 -1.00
C TYR A 39 0.09 11.77 -0.33
N GLY A 40 -1.14 11.96 -0.81
CA GLY A 40 -2.02 13.05 -0.37
C GLY A 40 -1.54 14.39 -0.89
N SER A 41 -1.11 14.43 -2.15
CA SER A 41 -0.56 15.61 -2.81
C SER A 41 -1.58 16.73 -3.07
N GLY A 42 -2.87 16.52 -2.79
CA GLY A 42 -3.92 17.52 -3.04
C GLY A 42 -4.32 17.63 -4.52
N THR A 43 -3.88 16.69 -5.34
CA THR A 43 -4.28 16.63 -6.76
C THR A 43 -5.62 15.90 -6.91
N ALA A 44 -6.28 16.09 -8.05
CA ALA A 44 -7.59 15.46 -8.32
C ALA A 44 -7.59 13.92 -8.17
N LYS A 45 -6.44 13.26 -8.36
CA LYS A 45 -6.29 11.80 -8.26
C LYS A 45 -5.56 11.33 -6.99
N ASP A 46 -5.11 12.26 -6.15
CA ASP A 46 -4.43 11.98 -4.89
C ASP A 46 -4.81 13.08 -3.89
N PRO A 47 -6.10 13.12 -3.47
CA PRO A 47 -6.61 14.14 -2.58
C PRO A 47 -5.83 14.09 -1.27
N GLY A 48 -5.45 15.25 -0.78
CA GLY A 48 -4.68 15.43 0.44
C GLY A 48 -5.46 16.20 1.52
N PRO A 49 -4.78 16.55 2.62
CA PRO A 49 -3.40 16.17 2.94
C PRO A 49 -3.33 14.78 3.60
N TYR A 50 -2.25 14.04 3.31
CA TYR A 50 -1.82 12.89 4.12
C TYR A 50 -0.44 13.18 4.72
N LEU A 51 0.16 12.17 5.37
CA LEU A 51 1.40 12.31 6.15
C LEU A 51 2.67 12.55 5.31
N GLY A 52 2.54 12.81 4.00
CA GLY A 52 3.68 12.97 3.09
C GLY A 52 4.39 11.66 2.70
N GLU A 53 3.87 10.51 3.11
CA GLU A 53 4.39 9.18 2.80
C GLU A 53 3.34 8.34 2.07
N LEU A 54 3.80 7.30 1.36
CA LEU A 54 2.91 6.35 0.70
C LEU A 54 1.97 5.64 1.70
N ARG A 55 0.68 5.63 1.37
CA ARG A 55 -0.36 5.02 2.21
C ARG A 55 -0.25 3.51 2.26
N ASN A 56 -0.25 2.95 3.48
CA ASN A 56 -0.23 1.51 3.79
C ASN A 56 0.95 0.70 3.18
N MET A 57 1.86 1.33 2.43
CA MET A 57 2.97 0.65 1.80
C MET A 57 4.16 0.55 2.75
N TRP A 58 4.67 -0.68 2.95
CA TRP A 58 5.87 -0.97 3.76
C TRP A 58 5.82 -0.51 5.22
N LYS A 59 4.61 -0.28 5.76
CA LYS A 59 4.36 0.13 7.15
C LYS A 59 3.15 -0.59 7.72
N PRO A 60 2.96 -0.61 9.06
CA PRO A 60 1.79 -1.21 9.67
C PRO A 60 0.51 -0.62 9.11
N THR A 61 -0.48 -1.47 8.93
CA THR A 61 -1.84 -1.07 8.54
C THR A 61 -2.75 -1.04 9.77
N ARG A 62 -3.97 -0.56 9.59
CA ARG A 62 -5.03 -0.63 10.61
C ARG A 62 -5.54 -2.06 10.84
N VAL A 63 -5.20 -3.01 9.96
CA VAL A 63 -5.54 -4.42 10.08
C VAL A 63 -4.34 -5.16 10.68
N PRO A 64 -4.44 -5.72 11.91
CA PRO A 64 -3.33 -6.41 12.55
C PRO A 64 -2.76 -7.54 11.69
N GLY A 65 -1.44 -7.57 11.55
CA GLY A 65 -0.73 -8.60 10.77
C GLY A 65 -0.75 -8.40 9.26
N LEU A 66 -1.51 -7.43 8.72
CA LEU A 66 -1.52 -7.13 7.29
C LEU A 66 -0.47 -6.08 6.92
N TRP A 67 0.36 -6.41 5.93
CA TRP A 67 1.43 -5.57 5.39
C TRP A 67 1.42 -5.59 3.87
N PHE A 68 1.70 -4.46 3.24
CA PHE A 68 1.83 -4.38 1.79
C PHE A 68 3.27 -4.22 1.34
N MET A 69 3.62 -5.03 0.34
CA MET A 69 4.83 -4.96 -0.46
C MET A 69 4.39 -4.73 -1.91
N GLY A 70 5.13 -3.91 -2.66
CA GLY A 70 4.79 -3.66 -4.05
C GLY A 70 5.72 -2.64 -4.70
N GLY A 71 5.22 -1.99 -5.74
CA GLY A 71 6.00 -1.04 -6.53
C GLY A 71 6.95 -1.73 -7.49
N ASN A 72 7.83 -0.94 -8.10
CA ASN A 72 8.86 -1.49 -8.98
C ASN A 72 9.98 -2.17 -8.20
N LEU A 73 10.92 -2.79 -8.92
CA LEU A 73 12.06 -3.50 -8.32
C LEU A 73 12.90 -2.60 -7.38
N ALA A 74 13.05 -1.32 -7.69
CA ALA A 74 13.83 -0.40 -6.86
C ALA A 74 13.15 -0.15 -5.51
N GLN A 75 11.84 0.09 -5.51
CA GLN A 75 11.05 0.26 -4.29
C GLN A 75 11.03 -1.04 -3.47
N ALA A 76 10.70 -2.17 -4.10
CA ALA A 76 10.67 -3.46 -3.43
C ALA A 76 12.02 -3.80 -2.77
N ARG A 77 13.14 -3.60 -3.50
CA ARG A 77 14.49 -3.80 -2.97
C ARG A 77 14.79 -2.90 -1.77
N HIS A 78 14.48 -1.61 -1.89
CA HIS A 78 14.77 -0.63 -0.84
C HIS A 78 14.01 -0.94 0.45
N TYR A 79 12.70 -1.14 0.35
CA TYR A 79 11.83 -1.27 1.52
C TYR A 79 11.81 -2.66 2.15
N SER A 80 12.23 -3.72 1.46
CA SER A 80 12.24 -5.10 2.02
C SER A 80 12.99 -5.19 3.33
N ARG A 81 14.16 -4.56 3.43
CA ARG A 81 14.95 -4.54 4.68
C ARG A 81 14.22 -3.80 5.79
N LEU A 82 13.57 -2.68 5.48
CA LEU A 82 12.83 -1.89 6.46
C LEU A 82 11.63 -2.65 7.02
N VAL A 83 10.88 -3.34 6.15
CA VAL A 83 9.76 -4.20 6.58
C VAL A 83 10.25 -5.39 7.40
N ALA A 84 11.33 -6.05 6.98
CA ALA A 84 11.89 -7.19 7.72
C ALA A 84 12.33 -6.79 9.14
N LEU A 85 13.03 -5.67 9.30
CA LEU A 85 13.44 -5.16 10.62
C LEU A 85 12.23 -4.80 11.49
N GLN A 86 11.22 -4.17 10.90
CA GLN A 86 9.97 -3.84 11.56
C GLN A 86 9.19 -5.06 12.05
N LEU A 87 9.14 -6.13 11.24
CA LEU A 87 8.50 -7.38 11.60
C LEU A 87 9.28 -8.13 12.69
N ALA A 88 10.60 -8.20 12.57
CA ALA A 88 11.46 -8.82 13.57
C ALA A 88 11.33 -8.13 14.94
N ALA A 89 11.39 -6.79 14.97
CA ALA A 89 11.21 -6.04 16.21
C ALA A 89 9.84 -6.31 16.86
N ARG A 90 8.76 -6.38 16.08
CA ARG A 90 7.41 -6.70 16.60
C ARG A 90 7.30 -8.13 17.09
N TYR A 91 7.95 -9.07 16.41
CA TYR A 91 8.01 -10.47 16.81
C TYR A 91 8.73 -10.63 18.16
N ASP A 92 9.80 -9.86 18.38
CA ASP A 92 10.54 -9.80 19.65
C ASP A 92 9.91 -8.85 20.69
N GLU A 93 8.64 -8.46 20.49
CA GLU A 93 7.86 -7.57 21.37
C GLU A 93 8.54 -6.22 21.67
N GLN A 94 9.44 -5.77 20.78
CA GLN A 94 10.10 -4.48 20.90
C GLN A 94 9.12 -3.34 20.56
N PRO A 95 9.20 -2.18 21.25
CA PRO A 95 8.43 -1.01 20.88
C PRO A 95 8.74 -0.57 19.44
N THR A 96 7.72 -0.56 18.58
CA THR A 96 7.81 -0.06 17.21
C THR A 96 6.90 1.15 17.00
N PRO A 97 7.28 2.34 17.50
CA PRO A 97 6.47 3.54 17.33
C PRO A 97 6.31 3.86 15.84
N VAL A 98 5.09 4.21 15.43
CA VAL A 98 4.80 4.71 14.09
C VAL A 98 4.76 6.23 14.19
N TYR A 99 5.55 6.91 13.37
CA TYR A 99 5.52 8.36 13.31
C TYR A 99 4.13 8.84 12.84
N ALA A 100 3.54 9.74 13.61
CA ALA A 100 2.33 10.46 13.26
C ALA A 100 2.62 11.96 13.43
N PRO A 101 2.54 12.78 12.37
CA PRO A 101 2.57 14.23 12.50
C PRO A 101 1.50 14.71 13.48
N GLU A 102 1.78 15.78 14.22
CA GLU A 102 0.92 16.31 15.30
C GLU A 102 -0.53 16.64 14.87
N HIS A 103 -0.76 16.82 13.56
CA HIS A 103 -2.06 17.15 12.96
C HIS A 103 -2.81 15.93 12.36
N SER A 104 -2.41 14.71 12.69
CA SER A 104 -2.94 13.47 12.07
C SER A 104 -4.11 12.81 12.83
N LEU A 105 -4.77 13.55 13.73
CA LEU A 105 -5.96 13.11 14.47
C LEU A 105 -7.25 13.52 13.76
#